data_AF-A0A7W9HMB1-F1
#
_entry.id   AF-A0A7W9HMB1-F1
#
_cell.length_a   1.000
_cell.length_b   1.000
_cell.length_c   1.000
_cell.angle_alpha   90.00
_cell.angle_beta   90.00
_cell.angle_gamma   90.00
#
_symmetry.space_group_name_H-M   'P 1'
#
loop_
_entity.id
_entity.type
_entity.pdbx_description
1 polymer ?
#
loop_
_entity_poly.entity_id
_entity_poly.type
_entity_poly.pdbx_seq_one_letter_code
_entity_poly.pdbx_strand_id
1 'polypeptide(L)'
;MSLNVSIGAGEELHLRGAMEGRVILTIGLGIEIVFDRGQLVALHDQASVALRDVDLVAAADERLDVVSDAAAYARTAAGRALRQAESARSHDDAERVRVAARAAIAAADAANAAVEAAVEAMLTAEDATDKVVAAVAAGEDTGTAGRIPHLV
;
A
#
# COMPACT_ATOMS: atom_id res chain seq x y z
N MET A 1 21.09 -10.71 16.22
CA MET A 1 21.74 -11.04 14.93
C MET A 1 20.63 -11.44 13.97
N SER A 2 20.21 -10.50 13.12
CA SER A 2 19.16 -10.72 12.13
C SER A 2 19.80 -11.09 10.79
N LEU A 3 19.16 -12.00 10.05
CA LEU A 3 19.56 -12.39 8.70
C LEU A 3 18.43 -11.94 7.77
N ASN A 4 18.72 -10.95 6.92
CA ASN A 4 17.80 -10.57 5.84
C ASN A 4 18.13 -11.39 4.59
N VAL A 5 17.14 -12.13 4.08
CA VAL A 5 17.24 -12.91 2.85
C VAL A 5 16.22 -12.34 1.87
N SER A 6 16.67 -11.69 0.81
CA SER A 6 15.80 -11.30 -0.30
C SER A 6 15.82 -12.39 -1.37
N ILE A 7 14.64 -12.81 -1.82
CA ILE A 7 14.47 -13.86 -2.82
C ILE A 7 14.11 -13.17 -4.13
N GLY A 8 14.89 -13.44 -5.17
CA GLY A 8 14.71 -12.82 -6.48
C GLY A 8 13.47 -13.35 -7.20
N ALA A 9 12.89 -12.54 -8.09
CA ALA A 9 11.82 -13.00 -8.96
C ALA A 9 12.30 -14.21 -9.80
N GLY A 10 11.65 -15.37 -9.64
CA GLY A 10 11.98 -16.61 -10.33
C GLY A 10 12.82 -17.61 -9.53
N GLU A 11 13.24 -17.30 -8.31
CA GLU A 11 13.81 -18.31 -7.41
C GLU A 11 12.71 -19.22 -6.84
N GLU A 12 12.96 -20.52 -6.84
CA GLU A 12 12.00 -21.49 -6.30
C GLU A 12 12.03 -21.51 -4.76
N LEU A 13 10.82 -21.47 -4.20
CA LEU A 13 10.52 -21.59 -2.78
C LEU A 13 9.78 -22.91 -2.56
N HIS A 14 10.39 -23.83 -1.83
CA HIS A 14 9.78 -25.14 -1.54
C HIS A 14 9.52 -25.31 -0.06
N LEU A 15 8.26 -25.51 0.31
CA LEU A 15 7.86 -25.80 1.69
C LEU A 15 7.52 -27.29 1.80
N ARG A 16 8.20 -28.01 2.71
CA ARG A 16 7.93 -29.43 2.96
C ARG A 16 7.78 -29.75 4.44
N GLY A 17 6.85 -30.66 4.74
CA GLY A 17 6.72 -31.22 6.09
C GLY A 17 7.89 -32.16 6.39
N ALA A 18 8.46 -32.02 7.58
CA ALA A 18 9.45 -32.94 8.13
C ALA A 18 8.83 -33.80 9.24
N MET A 19 9.54 -34.87 9.63
CA MET A 19 9.14 -35.65 10.80
C MET A 19 9.17 -34.77 12.07
N GLU A 20 8.35 -35.14 13.06
CA GLU A 20 8.26 -34.48 14.38
C GLU A 20 7.58 -33.10 14.39
N GLY A 21 6.70 -32.82 13.41
CA GLY A 21 5.91 -31.58 13.41
C GLY A 21 6.72 -30.32 13.07
N ARG A 22 7.83 -30.51 12.36
CA ARG A 22 8.67 -29.44 11.82
C ARG A 22 8.37 -29.21 10.34
N VAL A 23 8.68 -28.02 9.85
CA VAL A 23 8.56 -27.66 8.44
C VAL A 23 9.90 -27.12 7.96
N ILE A 24 10.28 -27.50 6.74
CA ILE A 24 11.51 -27.03 6.10
C ILE A 24 11.12 -26.16 4.92
N LEU A 25 11.58 -24.91 4.92
CA LEU A 25 11.55 -24.02 3.77
C LEU A 25 12.91 -24.08 3.08
N THR A 26 12.92 -24.42 1.79
CA THR A 26 14.09 -24.37 0.94
C THR A 26 14.00 -23.17 0.00
N ILE A 27 15.05 -22.35 -0.03
CA ILE A 27 15.19 -21.18 -0.90
C ILE A 27 16.32 -21.48 -1.89
N GLY A 28 15.98 -21.54 -3.18
CA GLY A 28 16.93 -21.91 -4.23
C GLY A 28 17.58 -23.27 -3.97
N LEU A 29 18.90 -23.39 -4.20
CA LEU A 29 19.64 -24.65 -4.10
C LEU A 29 20.42 -24.85 -2.80
N GLY A 30 20.41 -23.87 -1.87
CA GLY A 30 21.42 -23.84 -0.81
C GLY A 30 20.98 -23.37 0.57
N ILE A 31 19.77 -22.85 0.74
CA ILE A 31 19.30 -22.33 2.03
C ILE A 31 18.12 -23.20 2.49
N GLU A 32 18.26 -23.82 3.65
CA GLU A 32 17.17 -24.50 4.35
C GLU A 32 16.89 -23.81 5.69
N ILE A 33 15.63 -23.45 5.92
CA ILE A 33 15.14 -22.86 7.16
C ILE A 33 14.19 -23.88 7.80
N VAL A 34 14.44 -24.23 9.06
CA VAL A 34 13.63 -25.19 9.81
C VAL A 34 12.77 -24.47 10.83
N PHE A 35 11.46 -24.69 10.75
CA PHE A 35 10.48 -24.13 11.66
C PHE A 35 9.88 -25.22 12.55
N ASP A 36 9.69 -24.89 13.82
CA ASP A 36 8.75 -25.63 14.67
C ASP A 36 7.31 -25.17 14.44
N ARG A 37 6.36 -25.90 15.03
CA ARG A 37 4.92 -25.61 14.89
C ARG A 37 4.53 -24.23 15.39
N GLY A 38 5.12 -23.73 16.47
CA GLY A 38 4.78 -22.43 17.04
C GLY A 38 5.26 -21.29 16.14
N GLN A 39 6.47 -21.42 15.62
CA GLN A 39 7.04 -20.50 14.64
C GLN A 39 6.23 -20.46 13.35
N LEU A 40 5.71 -21.61 12.89
CA LEU A 40 4.88 -21.66 11.69
C LEU A 40 3.55 -20.90 11.86
N VAL A 41 2.93 -21.01 13.03
CA VAL A 41 1.69 -20.29 13.34
C VAL A 41 1.95 -18.79 13.40
N ALA A 42 3.02 -18.37 14.09
CA ALA A 42 3.39 -16.96 14.14
C ALA A 42 3.69 -16.39 12.74
N LEU A 43 4.44 -17.14 11.91
CA LEU A 43 4.74 -16.76 10.53
C LEU A 43 3.47 -16.66 9.68
N HIS A 44 2.55 -17.62 9.82
CA HIS A 44 1.26 -17.61 9.13
C HIS A 44 0.44 -16.37 9.49
N ASP A 45 0.35 -16.05 10.78
CA ASP A 45 -0.45 -14.92 11.25
C ASP A 45 0.15 -13.58 10.78
N GLN A 46 1.48 -13.45 10.85
CA GLN A 46 2.20 -12.29 10.33
C GLN A 46 2.05 -12.14 8.81
N ALA A 47 2.22 -13.24 8.06
CA ALA A 47 2.05 -13.23 6.61
C ALA A 47 0.60 -12.89 6.21
N SER A 48 -0.38 -13.39 6.96
CA SER A 48 -1.80 -13.10 6.71
C SER A 48 -2.13 -11.61 6.91
N VAL A 49 -1.55 -10.98 7.93
CA VAL A 49 -1.69 -9.55 8.18
C VAL A 49 -1.01 -8.74 7.07
N ALA A 50 0.24 -9.07 6.75
CA ALA A 50 1.00 -8.36 5.71
C ALA A 50 0.32 -8.46 4.33
N LEU A 51 -0.15 -9.63 3.93
CA LEU A 51 -0.89 -9.82 2.68
C LEU A 51 -2.19 -9.01 2.66
N ARG A 52 -2.93 -8.99 3.78
CA ARG A 52 -4.14 -8.18 3.90
C ARG A 52 -3.86 -6.69 3.75
N ASP A 53 -2.78 -6.20 4.34
CA ASP A 53 -2.40 -4.79 4.24
C ASP A 53 -2.03 -4.41 2.81
N VAL A 54 -1.32 -5.29 2.09
CA VAL A 54 -1.04 -5.14 0.65
C VAL A 54 -2.34 -5.10 -0.17
N ASP A 55 -3.27 -6.01 0.08
CA ASP A 55 -4.57 -6.04 -0.62
C ASP A 55 -5.38 -4.76 -0.36
N LEU A 56 -5.33 -4.23 0.86
CA LEU A 56 -6.01 -2.98 1.23
C LEU A 56 -5.39 -1.77 0.51
N VAL A 57 -4.06 -1.73 0.41
CA VAL A 57 -3.34 -0.68 -0.33
C VAL A 57 -3.69 -0.75 -1.82
N ALA A 58 -3.65 -1.95 -2.43
CA ALA A 58 -4.02 -2.13 -3.83
C ALA A 58 -5.48 -1.73 -4.11
N ALA A 59 -6.40 -2.10 -3.21
CA ALA A 59 -7.81 -1.70 -3.34
C ALA A 59 -8.04 -0.20 -3.13
N ALA A 60 -7.19 0.47 -2.34
CA ALA A 60 -7.22 1.92 -2.21
C ALA A 60 -6.74 2.59 -3.49
N ASP A 61 -5.63 2.12 -4.06
CA ASP A 61 -5.05 2.63 -5.31
C ASP A 61 -6.03 2.54 -6.48
N GLU A 62 -6.66 1.37 -6.68
CA GLU A 62 -7.69 1.19 -7.72
C GLU A 62 -8.87 2.18 -7.56
N ARG A 63 -9.28 2.46 -6.31
CA ARG A 63 -10.34 3.44 -6.04
C ARG A 63 -9.91 4.86 -6.35
N LEU A 64 -8.66 5.22 -6.07
CA LEU A 64 -8.12 6.54 -6.38
C LEU A 64 -8.08 6.78 -7.89
N ASP A 65 -7.69 5.75 -8.67
CA ASP A 65 -7.72 5.79 -10.14
C ASP A 65 -9.15 6.02 -10.67
N VAL A 66 -10.13 5.26 -10.16
CA VAL A 66 -11.54 5.43 -10.55
C VAL A 66 -12.05 6.84 -10.25
N VAL A 67 -11.68 7.40 -9.10
CA VAL A 67 -12.08 8.77 -8.71
C VAL A 67 -11.44 9.81 -9.63
N SER A 68 -10.15 9.65 -9.94
CA SER A 68 -9.41 10.53 -10.85
C SER A 68 -10.02 10.55 -12.26
N ASP A 69 -10.33 9.36 -12.80
CA ASP A 69 -11.01 9.22 -14.09
C ASP A 69 -12.39 9.88 -14.07
N ALA A 70 -13.19 9.60 -13.04
CA ALA A 70 -14.53 10.18 -12.89
C ALA A 70 -14.47 11.72 -12.83
N ALA A 71 -13.49 12.29 -12.13
CA ALA A 71 -13.27 13.73 -12.07
C ALA A 71 -12.89 14.30 -13.46
N ALA A 72 -12.00 13.64 -14.20
CA ALA A 72 -11.64 14.04 -15.57
C ALA A 72 -12.85 14.02 -16.53
N TYR A 73 -13.67 12.97 -16.45
CA TYR A 73 -14.92 12.87 -17.21
C TYR A 73 -15.91 13.98 -16.84
N ALA A 74 -16.13 14.22 -15.55
CA ALA A 74 -17.03 15.25 -15.05
C ALA A 74 -16.61 16.65 -15.55
N ARG A 75 -15.31 16.96 -15.50
CA ARG A 75 -14.75 18.23 -16.00
C ARG A 75 -14.95 18.39 -17.50
N THR A 76 -14.73 17.32 -18.26
CA THR A 76 -14.95 17.30 -19.72
C THR A 76 -16.42 17.47 -20.09
N ALA A 77 -17.33 16.82 -19.36
CA ALA A 77 -18.76 16.98 -19.55
C ALA A 77 -19.24 18.39 -19.19
N ALA A 78 -18.78 18.94 -18.07
CA ALA A 78 -19.08 20.30 -17.64
C ALA A 78 -18.56 21.34 -18.65
N GLY A 79 -17.34 21.17 -19.16
CA GLY A 79 -16.79 22.03 -20.21
C GLY A 79 -17.60 22.00 -21.51
N ARG A 80 -18.15 20.83 -21.88
CA ARG A 80 -19.09 20.72 -23.02
C ARG A 80 -20.41 21.43 -22.73
N ALA A 81 -20.96 21.28 -21.53
CA ALA A 81 -22.20 21.93 -21.12
C ALA A 81 -22.07 23.46 -21.14
N LEU A 82 -20.92 24.00 -20.70
CA LEU A 82 -20.64 25.45 -20.78
C LEU A 82 -20.66 25.97 -22.22
N ARG A 83 -19.98 25.28 -23.14
CA ARG A 83 -20.00 25.66 -24.57
C ARG A 83 -21.39 25.59 -25.17
N GLN A 84 -22.22 24.63 -24.75
CA GLN A 84 -23.61 24.56 -25.20
C GLN A 84 -24.47 25.70 -24.62
N ALA A 85 -24.24 26.09 -23.37
CA ALA A 85 -24.93 27.21 -22.73
C ALA A 85 -24.68 28.55 -23.44
N GLU A 86 -23.50 28.73 -24.05
CA GLU A 86 -23.20 29.90 -24.89
C GLU A 86 -24.07 29.99 -26.15
N SER A 87 -24.53 28.84 -26.66
CA SER A 87 -25.42 28.76 -27.82
C SER A 87 -26.92 28.73 -27.46
N ALA A 88 -27.25 28.78 -26.17
CA ALA A 88 -28.63 28.65 -25.72
C ALA A 88 -29.45 29.91 -26.06
N ARG A 89 -30.68 29.69 -26.55
CA ARG A 89 -31.60 30.79 -26.93
C ARG A 89 -32.27 31.46 -25.73
N SER A 90 -32.18 30.85 -24.55
CA SER A 90 -32.81 31.28 -23.30
C SER A 90 -31.73 31.59 -22.27
N HIS A 91 -31.76 32.82 -21.72
CA HIS A 91 -30.78 33.25 -20.73
C HIS A 91 -30.90 32.45 -19.42
N ASP A 92 -32.10 32.11 -18.99
CA ASP A 92 -32.34 31.40 -17.73
C ASP A 92 -31.89 29.94 -17.80
N ASP A 93 -31.98 29.31 -18.99
CA ASP A 93 -31.45 27.97 -19.21
C ASP A 93 -29.92 27.99 -19.29
N ALA A 94 -29.35 28.99 -19.99
CA ALA A 94 -27.91 29.17 -20.06
C ALA A 94 -27.30 29.35 -18.66
N GLU A 95 -27.93 30.16 -17.81
CA GLU A 95 -27.39 30.45 -16.49
C GLU A 95 -27.49 29.24 -15.55
N ARG A 96 -28.60 28.51 -15.58
CA ARG A 96 -28.72 27.24 -14.82
C ARG A 96 -27.65 26.24 -15.22
N VAL A 97 -27.38 26.10 -16.52
CA VAL A 97 -26.32 25.21 -17.02
C VAL A 97 -24.94 25.70 -16.58
N ARG A 98 -24.67 27.02 -16.60
CA ARG A 98 -23.39 27.57 -16.10
C ARG A 98 -23.16 27.29 -14.63
N VAL A 99 -24.18 27.50 -13.78
CA VAL A 99 -24.09 27.23 -12.34
C VAL A 99 -23.83 25.74 -12.10
N ALA A 100 -24.59 24.85 -12.74
CA ALA A 100 -24.42 23.40 -12.59
C ALA A 100 -23.04 22.92 -13.09
N ALA A 101 -22.59 23.42 -14.23
CA ALA A 101 -21.29 23.04 -14.79
C ALA A 101 -20.12 23.55 -13.94
N ARG A 102 -20.20 24.77 -13.38
CA ARG A 102 -19.20 25.29 -12.45
C ARG A 102 -19.14 24.47 -11.16
N ALA A 103 -20.30 24.08 -10.61
CA ALA A 103 -20.36 23.21 -9.44
C ALA A 103 -19.72 21.83 -9.74
N ALA A 104 -19.98 21.25 -10.91
CA ALA A 104 -19.37 19.99 -11.32
C ALA A 104 -17.85 20.08 -11.50
N ILE A 105 -17.33 21.19 -12.03
CA ILE A 105 -15.89 21.45 -12.11
C ILE A 105 -15.28 21.56 -10.70
N ALA A 106 -15.89 22.35 -9.81
CA ALA A 106 -15.40 22.49 -8.45
C ALA A 106 -15.40 21.15 -7.69
N ALA A 107 -16.41 20.30 -7.90
CA ALA A 107 -16.45 18.96 -7.31
C ALA A 107 -15.36 18.04 -7.88
N ALA A 108 -15.09 18.09 -9.20
CA ALA A 108 -14.00 17.35 -9.81
C ALA A 108 -12.62 17.80 -9.28
N ASP A 109 -12.44 19.12 -9.09
CA ASP A 109 -11.21 19.69 -8.57
C ASP A 109 -10.98 19.27 -7.10
N ALA A 110 -12.03 19.28 -6.29
CA ALA A 110 -11.98 18.79 -4.91
C ALA A 110 -11.69 17.28 -4.84
N ALA A 111 -12.24 16.48 -5.76
CA ALA A 111 -11.96 15.05 -5.85
C ALA A 111 -10.47 14.79 -6.16
N ASN A 112 -9.89 15.52 -7.12
CA ASN A 112 -8.47 15.40 -7.44
C ASN A 112 -7.57 15.81 -6.26
N ALA A 113 -7.89 16.90 -5.57
CA ALA A 113 -7.13 17.32 -4.39
C ALA A 113 -7.20 16.28 -3.26
N ALA A 114 -8.35 15.61 -3.10
CA ALA A 114 -8.49 14.52 -2.14
C ALA A 114 -7.66 13.28 -2.53
N VAL A 115 -7.57 12.96 -3.83
CA VAL A 115 -6.69 11.90 -4.34
C VAL A 115 -5.23 12.21 -4.06
N GLU A 116 -4.76 13.42 -4.39
CA GLU A 116 -3.39 13.85 -4.10
C GLU A 116 -3.06 13.74 -2.59
N ALA A 117 -3.96 14.21 -1.73
CA ALA A 117 -3.77 14.11 -0.28
C ALA A 117 -3.75 12.67 0.23
N ALA A 118 -4.54 11.76 -0.37
CA ALA A 118 -4.53 10.35 0.00
C ALA A 118 -3.20 9.67 -0.38
N VAL A 119 -2.67 9.97 -1.57
CA VAL A 119 -1.37 9.47 -2.03
C VAL A 119 -0.23 9.95 -1.11
N GLU A 120 -0.20 11.24 -0.76
CA GLU A 120 0.80 11.78 0.17
C GLU A 120 0.73 11.14 1.57
N ALA A 121 -0.48 10.85 2.05
CA ALA A 121 -0.67 10.16 3.32
C ALA A 121 -0.15 8.71 3.27
N MET A 122 -0.34 8.01 2.14
CA MET A 122 0.19 6.66 1.92
C MET A 122 1.73 6.65 1.91
N LEU A 123 2.35 7.58 1.18
CA LEU A 123 3.81 7.74 1.15
C LEU A 123 4.40 8.07 2.54
N THR A 124 3.70 8.92 3.31
CA THR A 124 4.11 9.25 4.68
C THR A 124 4.01 8.04 5.61
N ALA A 125 2.97 7.21 5.46
CA ALA A 125 2.81 5.99 6.24
C ALA A 125 3.90 4.95 5.92
N GLU A 126 4.28 4.83 4.65
CA GLU A 126 5.38 3.97 4.20
C GLU A 126 6.72 4.43 4.80
N ASP A 127 7.08 5.71 4.69
CA ASP A 127 8.32 6.26 5.28
C ASP A 127 8.37 6.11 6.81
N ALA A 128 7.22 6.30 7.49
CA ALA A 128 7.12 6.05 8.93
C ALA A 128 7.37 4.57 9.27
N THR A 129 6.87 3.66 8.44
CA THR A 129 7.04 2.21 8.62
C THR A 129 8.51 1.82 8.42
N ASP A 130 9.16 2.32 7.38
CA ASP A 130 10.59 2.11 7.12
C ASP A 130 11.46 2.60 8.27
N LYS A 131 11.15 3.77 8.84
CA LYS A 131 11.86 4.31 10.01
C LYS A 131 11.68 3.46 11.25
N VAL A 132 10.48 2.92 11.49
CA VAL A 132 10.24 1.99 12.61
C VAL A 132 11.03 0.71 12.42
N VAL A 133 11.03 0.13 11.21
CA VAL A 133 11.82 -1.07 10.89
C VAL A 133 13.32 -0.82 11.11
N ALA A 134 13.84 0.31 10.63
CA ALA A 134 15.24 0.70 10.82
C ALA A 134 15.60 0.89 12.30
N ALA A 135 14.71 1.52 13.09
CA ALA A 135 14.92 1.74 14.52
C ALA A 135 14.91 0.42 15.31
N VAL A 136 14.02 -0.52 14.97
CA VAL A 136 14.00 -1.86 15.56
C VAL A 136 15.29 -2.61 15.25
N ALA A 137 15.75 -2.60 14.00
CA ALA A 137 17.00 -3.24 13.61
C ALA A 137 18.22 -2.67 14.37
N ALA A 138 18.28 -1.34 14.56
CA ALA A 138 19.35 -0.69 15.33
C ALA A 138 19.30 -1.00 16.84
N GLY A 139 18.10 -1.23 17.40
CA GLY A 139 17.90 -1.61 18.79
C GLY A 139 18.40 -3.02 19.12
N GLU A 140 18.31 -3.96 18.17
CA GLU A 140 18.78 -5.34 18.36
C GLU A 140 20.31 -5.46 18.40
N ASP A 141 21.05 -4.56 17.75
CA ASP A 141 22.52 -4.56 17.77
C ASP A 141 23.10 -4.05 19.09
N THR A 142 22.38 -3.21 19.83
CA THR A 142 22.82 -2.71 21.14
C THR A 142 22.54 -3.67 22.31
N GLY A 143 21.68 -4.68 22.10
CA GLY A 143 21.31 -5.68 23.12
C GLY A 143 22.30 -6.83 23.33
N THR A 144 23.30 -7.01 22.46
CA THR A 144 24.19 -8.20 22.48
C THR A 144 25.56 -7.93 23.13
N ALA A 145 25.91 -6.69 23.44
CA ALA A 145 27.21 -6.33 24.04
C ALA A 145 27.24 -6.35 25.59
N GLY A 146 26.17 -6.80 26.26
CA GLY A 146 26.02 -6.67 27.72
C GLY A 146 26.16 -7.94 28.55
N ARG A 147 26.53 -9.09 27.99
CA ARG A 147 26.46 -10.39 28.71
C ARG A 147 27.83 -11.08 28.91
N ILE A 148 28.57 -10.53 29.89
CA ILE A 148 29.50 -11.15 30.87
C ILE A 148 30.74 -11.96 30.37
N PRO A 149 31.97 -11.60 30.79
CA PRO A 149 32.97 -12.57 31.23
C PRO A 149 32.90 -12.74 32.76
N HIS A 150 32.24 -13.79 33.23
CA HIS A 150 32.41 -14.24 34.61
C HIS A 150 33.62 -15.17 34.64
N LEU A 151 34.58 -14.81 35.48
CA LEU A 151 35.63 -15.67 36.01
C LEU A 151 35.12 -17.09 36.28
N VAL A 152 35.81 -18.11 35.74
CA VAL A 152 36.68 -19.05 36.51
C VAL A 152 37.80 -19.52 35.60
#